data_AF-A0A453ILA3-F1
#
_entry.id   AF-A0A453ILA3-F1
#
_cell.length_a   1.000
_cell.length_b   1.000
_cell.length_c   1.000
_cell.angle_alpha   90.00
_cell.angle_beta   90.00
_cell.angle_gamma   90.00
#
_symmetry.space_group_name_H-M   'P 1'
#
loop_
_entity.id
_entity.type
_entity.pdbx_description
1 polymer ?
#
loop_
_entity_poly.entity_id
_entity_poly.type
_entity_poly.pdbx_seq_one_letter_code
_entity_poly.pdbx_strand_id
1 'polypeptide(L)'
;DLQCSLTARYELTLSKINQYYKQRSKKNWVSKGDRNTKFFHQAVIKRRKRNTICSIKDEHDLIHCNPTAFMQTFVNYFNYIFSSPNENVFPSFPLHQRYNHNNDPTYSIPDNAEILQILKDMKLNASPGPDGFNVEFYLATWDWIGEEVTHLVTNFYQTTTLPSHINNTNIALIPKKLVPYFLLIIG
;
A
#
# COMPACT_ATOMS: atom_id res chain seq x y z
N ASP A 1 33.97 28.90 1.19
CA ASP A 1 33.66 27.46 1.26
C ASP A 1 32.45 27.05 2.10
N LEU A 2 32.12 27.69 3.22
CA LEU A 2 30.94 27.32 4.02
C LEU A 2 29.60 27.62 3.31
N GLN A 3 29.54 28.73 2.57
CA GLN A 3 28.31 29.19 1.91
C GLN A 3 27.88 28.27 0.76
N CYS A 4 28.82 27.79 -0.05
CA CYS A 4 28.55 26.81 -1.12
C CYS A 4 28.07 25.46 -0.58
N SER A 5 28.64 25.01 0.55
CA SER A 5 28.20 23.79 1.23
C SER A 5 26.77 23.92 1.78
N LEU A 6 26.43 25.08 2.37
CA LEU A 6 25.09 25.34 2.89
C LEU A 6 24.04 25.40 1.77
N THR A 7 24.33 26.07 0.65
CA THR A 7 23.40 26.13 -0.49
C THR A 7 23.19 24.74 -1.10
N ALA A 8 24.25 23.96 -1.30
CA ALA A 8 24.13 22.59 -1.81
C ALA A 8 23.25 21.71 -0.88
N ARG A 9 23.45 21.82 0.44
CA ARG A 9 22.65 21.07 1.42
C ARG A 9 21.18 21.54 1.46
N TYR A 10 20.95 22.84 1.29
CA TYR A 10 19.62 23.42 1.20
C TYR A 10 18.87 22.95 -0.06
N GLU A 11 19.53 22.97 -1.21
CA GLU A 11 18.96 22.49 -2.48
C GLU A 11 18.68 20.98 -2.45
N LEU A 12 19.59 20.19 -1.87
CA LEU A 12 19.38 18.76 -1.66
C LEU A 12 18.15 18.50 -0.77
N THR A 13 18.01 19.27 0.32
CA THR A 13 16.86 19.15 1.23
C THR A 13 15.55 19.53 0.54
N LEU A 14 15.54 20.61 -0.25
CA LEU A 14 14.37 21.02 -1.05
C LEU A 14 14.01 19.95 -2.09
N SER A 15 15.00 19.35 -2.75
CA SER A 15 14.79 18.27 -3.71
C SER A 15 14.12 17.06 -3.05
N LYS A 16 14.61 16.62 -1.89
CA LYS A 16 14.01 15.54 -1.09
C LYS A 16 12.58 15.84 -0.66
N ILE A 17 12.32 17.06 -0.18
CA ILE A 17 10.98 17.52 0.20
C ILE A 17 10.03 17.53 -1.01
N ASN A 18 10.51 18.00 -2.16
CA ASN A 18 9.73 18.00 -3.40
C ASN A 18 9.40 16.58 -3.87
N GLN A 19 10.37 15.65 -3.83
CA GLN A 19 10.14 14.23 -4.14
C GLN A 19 9.11 13.61 -3.18
N TYR A 20 9.21 13.90 -1.89
CA TYR A 20 8.27 13.46 -0.87
C TYR A 20 6.83 13.93 -1.15
N TYR A 21 6.64 15.23 -1.42
CA TYR A 21 5.32 15.76 -1.76
C TYR A 21 4.82 15.30 -3.13
N LYS A 22 5.71 15.08 -4.10
CA LYS A 22 5.37 14.52 -5.41
C LYS A 22 4.79 13.11 -5.25
N GLN A 23 5.46 12.22 -4.50
CA GLN A 23 4.97 10.87 -4.20
C GLN A 23 3.59 10.92 -3.50
N ARG A 24 3.43 11.77 -2.46
CA ARG A 24 2.14 11.90 -1.74
C ARG A 24 1.02 12.52 -2.58
N SER A 25 1.33 13.32 -3.59
CA SER A 25 0.33 14.00 -4.43
C SER A 25 -0.34 13.09 -5.47
N LYS A 26 0.29 11.96 -5.83
CA LYS A 26 -0.15 11.02 -6.89
C LYS A 26 -0.56 11.70 -8.21
N LYS A 27 0.05 12.84 -8.56
CA LYS A 27 -0.22 13.58 -9.81
C LYS A 27 1.02 13.62 -10.69
N ASN A 28 0.90 13.11 -11.93
CA ASN A 28 1.94 13.18 -12.96
C ASN A 28 2.22 14.59 -13.52
N TRP A 29 1.44 15.60 -13.13
CA TRP A 29 1.54 16.97 -13.67
C TRP A 29 2.73 17.81 -13.18
N VAL A 30 3.56 17.29 -12.27
CA VAL A 30 4.75 17.99 -11.77
C VAL A 30 5.94 17.80 -12.72
N SER A 31 5.74 18.12 -14.00
CA SER A 31 6.84 18.07 -14.97
C SER A 31 7.45 19.44 -15.26
N LYS A 32 6.76 20.57 -15.06
CA LYS A 32 7.26 21.84 -15.64
C LYS A 32 7.02 23.16 -14.87
N GLY A 33 6.72 23.18 -13.56
CA GLY A 33 6.42 24.48 -12.94
C GLY A 33 6.45 24.55 -11.43
N ASP A 34 7.61 24.98 -10.94
CA ASP A 34 7.89 25.84 -9.78
C ASP A 34 7.37 25.52 -8.36
N ARG A 35 8.27 25.85 -7.43
CA ARG A 35 8.32 25.68 -5.98
C ARG A 35 6.98 25.78 -5.24
N ASN A 36 6.73 24.81 -4.36
CA ASN A 36 5.90 24.85 -3.14
C ASN A 36 5.04 26.13 -2.89
N THR A 37 4.09 26.45 -3.77
CA THR A 37 3.25 27.64 -3.66
C THR A 37 2.04 27.43 -2.76
N LYS A 38 1.46 28.52 -2.22
CA LYS A 38 0.17 28.53 -1.49
C LYS A 38 -0.94 27.78 -2.25
N PHE A 39 -0.88 27.77 -3.58
CA PHE A 39 -1.79 27.00 -4.43
C PHE A 39 -1.74 25.50 -4.15
N PHE A 40 -0.56 24.90 -4.01
CA PHE A 40 -0.43 23.48 -3.68
C PHE A 40 -1.01 23.17 -2.30
N HIS A 41 -0.72 24.01 -1.30
CA HIS A 41 -1.29 23.86 0.03
C HIS A 41 -2.82 23.96 0.00
N GLN A 42 -3.39 24.93 -0.72
CA GLN A 42 -4.85 25.05 -0.88
C GLN A 42 -5.46 23.87 -1.65
N ALA A 43 -4.79 23.36 -2.68
CA ALA A 43 -5.23 22.17 -3.41
C ALA A 43 -5.22 20.92 -2.52
N VAL A 44 -4.22 20.77 -1.65
CA VAL A 44 -4.14 19.70 -0.64
C VAL A 44 -5.27 19.87 0.39
N ILE A 45 -5.49 21.07 0.92
CA ILE A 45 -6.58 21.35 1.88
C ILE A 45 -7.95 21.05 1.25
N LYS A 46 -8.19 21.49 0.01
CA LYS A 46 -9.43 21.22 -0.74
C LYS A 46 -9.61 19.72 -1.01
N ARG A 47 -8.53 18.97 -1.26
CA ARG A 47 -8.58 17.52 -1.40
C ARG A 47 -8.86 16.83 -0.05
N ARG A 48 -8.21 17.27 1.02
CA ARG A 48 -8.48 16.78 2.39
C ARG A 48 -9.94 16.96 2.75
N LYS A 49 -10.48 18.18 2.63
CA LYS A 49 -11.89 18.48 2.94
C LYS A 49 -12.88 17.63 2.13
N ARG A 50 -12.58 17.32 0.86
CA ARG A 50 -13.43 16.46 0.03
C ARG A 50 -13.32 14.97 0.37
N ASN A 51 -12.16 14.53 0.86
CA ASN A 51 -11.91 13.14 1.22
C ASN A 51 -12.23 12.85 2.69
N THR A 52 -12.49 13.88 3.51
CA THR A 52 -12.96 13.71 4.88
C THR A 52 -14.37 13.16 4.85
N ILE A 53 -14.56 12.01 5.49
CA ILE A 53 -15.86 11.40 5.68
C ILE A 53 -16.48 12.01 6.94
N CYS A 54 -17.57 12.75 6.77
CA CYS A 54 -18.26 13.40 7.88
C CYS A 54 -19.37 12.55 8.49
N SER A 55 -19.88 11.55 7.74
CA SER A 55 -20.98 10.71 8.17
C SER A 55 -21.03 9.42 7.35
N ILE A 56 -21.45 8.32 7.97
CA ILE A 56 -21.65 7.00 7.33
C ILE A 56 -23.04 6.47 7.66
N LYS A 57 -23.66 5.80 6.70
CA LYS A 57 -24.92 5.10 6.85
C LYS A 57 -24.63 3.62 7.12
N ASP A 58 -25.18 3.06 8.20
CA ASP A 58 -25.04 1.63 8.50
C ASP A 58 -26.09 0.77 7.79
N GLU A 59 -26.06 -0.54 8.05
CA GLU A 59 -26.99 -1.55 7.51
C GLU A 59 -28.44 -1.37 7.98
N HIS A 60 -28.66 -0.64 9.07
CA HIS A 60 -29.97 -0.29 9.62
C HIS A 60 -30.45 1.09 9.14
N ASP A 61 -29.78 1.62 8.11
CA ASP A 61 -30.03 2.92 7.52
C ASP A 61 -29.79 4.13 8.46
N LEU A 62 -29.09 3.94 9.59
CA LEU A 62 -28.78 5.00 10.55
C LEU A 62 -27.50 5.74 10.18
N ILE A 63 -27.52 7.07 10.35
CA ILE A 63 -26.40 7.95 10.01
C ILE A 63 -25.54 8.19 11.26
N HIS A 64 -24.31 7.71 11.23
CA HIS A 64 -23.29 7.93 12.25
C HIS A 64 -22.42 9.14 11.89
N CYS A 65 -22.45 10.18 12.72
CA CYS A 65 -21.58 11.36 12.59
C CYS A 65 -20.38 11.32 13.57
N ASN A 66 -20.36 10.37 14.50
CA ASN A 66 -19.29 10.24 15.48
C ASN A 66 -18.10 9.47 14.87
N PRO A 67 -16.88 10.05 14.86
CA PRO A 67 -15.66 9.40 14.37
C PRO A 67 -15.43 7.99 14.91
N THR A 68 -15.67 7.78 16.20
CA THR A 68 -15.46 6.49 16.86
C THR A 68 -16.47 5.45 16.40
N ALA A 69 -17.74 5.86 16.28
CA ALA A 69 -18.85 4.97 15.95
C ALA A 69 -18.68 4.36 14.55
N PHE A 70 -18.43 5.20 13.53
CA PHE A 70 -18.28 4.67 12.17
C PHE A 70 -16.94 3.93 11.96
N MET A 71 -15.88 4.27 12.71
CA MET A 71 -14.62 3.52 12.66
C MET A 71 -14.86 2.07 13.10
N GLN A 72 -15.65 1.89 14.15
CA GLN A 72 -16.05 0.58 14.65
C GLN A 72 -16.94 -0.16 13.65
N THR A 73 -17.85 0.54 12.97
CA THR A 73 -18.64 -0.02 11.86
C THR A 73 -17.74 -0.53 10.73
N PHE A 74 -16.69 0.20 10.34
CA PHE A 74 -15.73 -0.28 9.33
C PHE A 74 -14.96 -1.50 9.77
N VAL A 75 -14.42 -1.49 11.00
CA VAL A 75 -13.70 -2.63 11.54
C VAL A 75 -14.59 -3.87 11.55
N ASN A 76 -15.84 -3.74 12.03
CA ASN A 76 -16.80 -4.84 12.05
C ASN A 76 -17.14 -5.34 10.64
N TYR A 77 -17.38 -4.43 9.70
CA TYR A 77 -17.65 -4.78 8.31
C TYR A 77 -16.48 -5.52 7.66
N PHE A 78 -15.25 -5.02 7.81
CA PHE A 78 -14.07 -5.65 7.23
C PHE A 78 -13.72 -6.97 7.94
N ASN A 79 -13.88 -7.04 9.26
CA ASN A 79 -13.78 -8.30 9.99
C ASN A 79 -14.80 -9.31 9.48
N TYR A 80 -16.04 -8.90 9.24
CA TYR A 80 -17.06 -9.79 8.70
C TYR A 80 -16.67 -10.35 7.32
N ILE A 81 -16.24 -9.52 6.36
CA ILE A 81 -15.91 -10.02 5.02
C ILE A 81 -14.58 -10.79 4.95
N PHE A 82 -13.63 -10.53 5.86
CA PHE A 82 -12.32 -11.18 5.89
C PHE A 82 -12.21 -12.32 6.91
N SER A 83 -13.16 -12.44 7.84
CA SER A 83 -13.22 -13.50 8.88
C SER A 83 -14.44 -14.39 8.74
N SER A 84 -15.40 -14.07 7.87
CA SER A 84 -16.45 -15.03 7.54
C SER A 84 -15.78 -16.30 7.00
N PRO A 85 -16.18 -17.49 7.47
CA PRO A 85 -15.84 -18.71 6.78
C PRO A 85 -16.54 -18.59 5.44
N ASN A 86 -15.83 -18.13 4.42
CA ASN A 86 -16.27 -18.30 3.06
C ASN A 86 -16.57 -19.79 2.93
N GLU A 87 -17.85 -20.16 2.80
CA GLU A 87 -18.25 -21.52 2.37
C GLU A 87 -17.65 -21.85 1.00
N ASN A 88 -17.15 -20.82 0.29
CA ASN A 88 -16.04 -20.96 -0.64
C ASN A 88 -14.74 -21.25 0.12
N VAL A 89 -14.70 -22.39 0.81
CA VAL A 89 -13.46 -23.12 1.00
C VAL A 89 -13.03 -23.41 -0.42
N PHE A 90 -12.21 -22.51 -1.00
CA PHE A 90 -11.29 -22.94 -2.03
C PHE A 90 -10.73 -24.26 -1.50
N PRO A 91 -10.88 -25.38 -2.23
CA PRO A 91 -10.34 -26.65 -1.75
C PRO A 91 -8.94 -26.34 -1.30
N SER A 92 -8.67 -26.55 -0.01
CA SER A 92 -7.41 -26.20 0.65
C SER A 92 -6.33 -26.39 -0.39
N PHE A 93 -5.63 -25.32 -0.80
CA PHE A 93 -4.56 -25.41 -1.81
C PHE A 93 -3.85 -26.72 -1.54
N PRO A 94 -3.91 -27.72 -2.45
CA PRO A 94 -3.65 -29.09 -2.06
C PRO A 94 -2.24 -29.15 -1.51
N LEU A 95 -2.15 -29.15 -0.17
CA LEU A 95 -0.93 -29.29 0.57
C LEU A 95 -0.53 -30.72 0.28
N HIS A 96 0.35 -30.86 -0.70
CA HIS A 96 0.90 -32.12 -1.15
C HIS A 96 -0.11 -33.13 -1.69
N GLN A 97 -0.95 -32.74 -2.65
CA GLN A 97 -1.18 -33.71 -3.71
C GLN A 97 0.11 -33.70 -4.54
N ARG A 98 0.95 -34.73 -4.35
CA ARG A 98 2.08 -35.06 -5.23
C ARG A 98 1.52 -35.31 -6.64
N TYR A 99 1.07 -34.26 -7.32
CA TYR A 99 0.99 -34.27 -8.76
C TYR A 99 2.43 -34.41 -9.24
N ASN A 100 2.64 -35.30 -10.20
CA ASN A 100 3.90 -35.44 -10.92
C ASN A 100 4.16 -34.14 -11.72
N HIS A 101 4.53 -33.08 -11.02
CA HIS A 101 4.89 -31.78 -11.56
C HIS A 101 6.34 -31.84 -12.03
N ASN A 102 6.56 -32.52 -13.16
CA ASN A 102 7.87 -32.46 -13.78
C ASN A 102 8.06 -31.21 -14.65
N ASN A 103 7.01 -30.41 -14.95
CA ASN A 103 7.12 -29.34 -15.95
C ASN A 103 6.24 -28.08 -15.73
N ASP A 104 5.55 -27.90 -14.61
CA ASP A 104 4.75 -26.68 -14.40
C ASP A 104 5.44 -25.77 -13.36
N PRO A 105 6.04 -24.64 -13.80
CA PRO A 105 6.81 -23.73 -12.96
C PRO A 105 5.95 -22.93 -11.98
N THR A 106 4.62 -23.02 -12.06
CA THR A 106 3.71 -22.25 -11.19
C THR A 106 3.87 -22.58 -9.70
N TYR A 107 4.47 -23.73 -9.37
CA TYR A 107 4.64 -24.21 -8.00
C TYR A 107 6.10 -24.35 -7.56
N SER A 108 7.06 -23.85 -8.35
CA SER A 108 8.46 -23.83 -7.91
C SER A 108 8.68 -22.77 -6.83
N ILE A 109 9.63 -23.05 -5.93
CA ILE A 109 10.11 -22.08 -4.96
C ILE A 109 10.89 -21.00 -5.73
N PRO A 110 10.49 -19.72 -5.65
CA PRO A 110 11.13 -18.68 -6.44
C PRO A 110 12.54 -18.40 -5.94
N ASP A 111 13.45 -18.13 -6.88
CA ASP A 111 14.82 -17.75 -6.57
C ASP A 111 14.96 -16.22 -6.37
N ASN A 112 16.14 -15.77 -5.94
CA ASN A 112 16.40 -14.34 -5.71
C ASN A 112 16.17 -13.50 -6.98
N ALA A 113 16.55 -14.02 -8.15
CA ALA A 113 16.44 -13.30 -9.41
C ALA A 113 14.97 -13.16 -9.84
N GLU A 114 14.17 -14.19 -9.65
CA GLU A 114 12.73 -14.19 -9.88
C GLU A 114 12.02 -13.18 -8.97
N ILE A 115 12.33 -13.19 -7.67
CA ILE A 115 11.76 -12.23 -6.71
C ILE A 115 12.14 -10.79 -7.09
N LEU A 116 13.40 -10.55 -7.46
CA LEU A 116 13.85 -9.24 -7.92
C LEU A 116 13.13 -8.80 -9.20
N GLN A 117 12.90 -9.73 -10.13
CA GLN A 117 12.19 -9.43 -11.37
C GLN A 117 10.73 -9.05 -11.08
N ILE A 118 10.06 -9.76 -10.19
CA ILE A 118 8.71 -9.43 -9.73
C ILE A 118 8.68 -8.01 -9.14
N LEU A 119 9.65 -7.66 -8.28
CA LEU A 119 9.73 -6.30 -7.73
C LEU A 119 9.93 -5.22 -8.79
N LYS A 120 10.69 -5.50 -9.86
CA LYS A 120 10.87 -4.56 -10.98
C LYS A 120 9.59 -4.37 -11.79
N ASP A 121 8.77 -5.41 -11.90
CA ASP A 121 7.50 -5.38 -12.62
C ASP A 121 6.37 -4.71 -11.81
N MET A 122 6.56 -4.57 -10.48
CA MET A 122 5.64 -3.85 -9.63
C MET A 122 5.67 -2.33 -9.85
N LYS A 123 4.54 -1.68 -9.57
CA LYS A 123 4.41 -0.23 -9.71
C LYS A 123 5.21 0.50 -8.62
N LEU A 124 6.30 1.18 -9.02
CA LEU A 124 7.20 1.92 -8.11
C LEU A 124 6.50 2.93 -7.19
N ASN A 125 5.44 3.60 -7.67
CA ASN A 125 4.70 4.61 -6.93
C ASN A 125 3.43 4.06 -6.23
N ALA A 126 3.41 2.75 -5.95
CA ALA A 126 2.40 2.14 -5.10
C ALA A 126 2.36 2.79 -3.71
N SER A 127 1.20 2.73 -3.05
CA SER A 127 1.10 3.17 -1.66
C SER A 127 1.96 2.25 -0.78
N PRO A 128 2.76 2.77 0.17
CA PRO A 128 3.49 1.94 1.11
C PRO A 128 2.55 1.24 2.10
N GLY A 129 3.04 0.14 2.67
CA GLY A 129 2.38 -0.54 3.79
C GLY A 129 2.43 0.27 5.09
N PRO A 130 1.99 -0.31 6.22
CA PRO A 130 2.12 0.31 7.54
C PRO A 130 3.56 0.61 7.96
N ASP A 131 4.52 -0.11 7.38
CA ASP A 131 5.96 0.07 7.54
C ASP A 131 6.51 1.33 6.86
N GLY A 132 5.76 1.90 5.91
CA GLY A 132 6.16 3.10 5.17
C GLY A 132 7.11 2.84 4.00
N PHE A 133 7.43 1.59 3.70
CA PHE A 133 8.31 1.24 2.58
C PHE A 133 7.50 0.91 1.32
N ASN A 134 7.94 1.43 0.18
CA ASN A 134 7.35 1.12 -1.13
C ASN A 134 8.32 0.24 -1.94
N VAL A 135 7.88 -0.22 -3.11
CA VAL A 135 8.70 -1.04 -4.02
C VAL A 135 10.04 -0.38 -4.36
N GLU A 136 10.05 0.95 -4.51
CA GLU A 136 11.27 1.72 -4.79
C GLU A 136 12.33 1.58 -3.69
N PHE A 137 11.91 1.49 -2.42
CA PHE A 137 12.81 1.19 -1.32
C PHE A 137 13.47 -0.18 -1.51
N TYR A 138 12.68 -1.24 -1.68
CA TYR A 138 13.21 -2.61 -1.84
C TYR A 138 14.16 -2.76 -3.03
N LEU A 139 13.88 -2.08 -4.14
CA LEU A 139 14.78 -2.06 -5.30
C LEU A 139 16.09 -1.32 -5.01
N ALA A 140 16.03 -0.19 -4.30
CA ALA A 140 17.22 0.58 -3.93
C ALA A 140 18.08 -0.11 -2.86
N THR A 141 17.48 -1.02 -2.09
CA THR A 141 18.12 -1.72 -0.97
C THR A 141 18.37 -3.20 -1.24
N TRP A 142 18.09 -3.68 -2.45
CA TRP A 142 18.10 -5.11 -2.77
C TRP A 142 19.45 -5.78 -2.48
N ASP A 143 20.54 -5.06 -2.74
CA ASP A 143 21.91 -5.55 -2.52
C ASP A 143 22.19 -6.00 -1.09
N TRP A 144 21.44 -5.50 -0.10
CA TRP A 144 21.63 -5.85 1.31
C TRP A 144 20.42 -6.49 1.99
N ILE A 145 19.20 -6.31 1.48
CA ILE A 145 17.98 -6.93 2.06
C ILE A 145 17.46 -8.11 1.24
N GLY A 146 17.95 -8.27 0.02
CA GLY A 146 17.42 -9.23 -0.95
C GLY A 146 17.56 -10.68 -0.48
N GLU A 147 18.63 -11.00 0.26
CA GLU A 147 18.86 -12.33 0.81
C GLU A 147 17.82 -12.66 1.89
N GLU A 148 17.56 -11.75 2.83
CA GLU A 148 16.57 -11.95 3.89
C GLU A 148 15.14 -12.04 3.33
N VAL A 149 14.81 -11.20 2.34
CA VAL A 149 13.51 -11.28 1.65
C VAL A 149 13.37 -12.61 0.93
N THR A 150 14.42 -13.08 0.25
CA THR A 150 14.40 -14.39 -0.44
C THR A 150 14.24 -15.52 0.57
N HIS A 151 14.97 -15.48 1.69
CA HIS A 151 14.83 -16.47 2.75
C HIS A 151 13.42 -16.48 3.34
N LEU A 152 12.80 -15.31 3.54
CA LEU A 152 11.43 -15.21 4.02
C LEU A 152 10.42 -15.84 3.05
N VAL A 153 10.54 -15.54 1.76
CA VAL A 153 9.67 -16.10 0.72
C VAL A 153 9.86 -17.61 0.62
N THR A 154 11.09 -18.08 0.51
CA THR A 154 11.38 -19.51 0.40
C THR A 154 10.92 -20.29 1.65
N ASN A 155 11.10 -19.73 2.84
CA ASN A 155 10.58 -20.32 4.09
C ASN A 155 9.06 -20.39 4.10
N PHE A 156 8.34 -19.38 3.58
CA PHE A 156 6.89 -19.44 3.46
C PHE A 156 6.44 -20.60 2.56
N TYR A 157 7.12 -20.86 1.44
CA TYR A 157 6.79 -22.00 0.57
C TYR A 157 7.03 -23.36 1.24
N GLN A 158 7.95 -23.43 2.21
CA GLN A 158 8.27 -24.67 2.93
C GLN A 158 7.37 -24.90 4.15
N THR A 159 7.11 -23.84 4.93
CA THR A 159 6.43 -23.95 6.23
C THR A 159 4.96 -23.53 6.16
N THR A 160 4.54 -22.84 5.10
CA THR A 160 3.22 -22.18 4.99
C THR A 160 2.93 -21.16 6.10
N THR A 161 3.98 -20.68 6.78
CA THR A 161 3.87 -19.71 7.87
C THR A 161 4.43 -18.36 7.49
N LEU A 162 3.70 -17.29 7.82
CA LEU A 162 4.14 -15.91 7.70
C LEU A 162 4.07 -15.23 9.07
N PRO A 163 5.05 -14.39 9.42
CA PRO A 163 4.95 -13.53 10.59
C PRO A 163 3.67 -12.69 10.55
N SER A 164 2.94 -12.66 11.68
CA SER A 164 1.62 -12.01 11.78
C SER A 164 1.63 -10.54 11.36
N HIS A 165 2.73 -9.83 11.59
CA HIS A 165 2.86 -8.41 11.28
C HIS A 165 3.01 -8.09 9.79
N ILE A 166 3.42 -9.05 8.96
CA ILE A 166 3.60 -8.85 7.50
C ILE A 166 2.26 -8.66 6.80
N ASN A 167 1.19 -9.27 7.34
CA ASN A 167 -0.15 -9.14 6.82
C ASN A 167 -0.90 -7.90 7.35
N ASN A 168 -0.23 -7.06 8.15
CA ASN A 168 -0.83 -5.80 8.59
C ASN A 168 -1.07 -4.90 7.38
N THR A 169 -2.31 -4.46 7.18
CA THR A 169 -2.71 -3.60 6.07
C THR A 169 -3.38 -2.33 6.56
N ASN A 170 -3.17 -1.23 5.83
CA ASN A 170 -3.86 0.02 6.08
C ASN A 170 -5.15 0.06 5.26
N ILE A 171 -6.30 0.17 5.94
CA ILE A 171 -7.58 0.37 5.26
C ILE A 171 -7.63 1.81 4.73
N ALA A 172 -7.59 1.95 3.40
CA ALA A 172 -7.71 3.23 2.72
C ALA A 172 -9.07 3.35 2.03
N LEU A 173 -9.92 4.26 2.51
CA LEU A 173 -11.22 4.51 1.92
C LEU A 173 -11.08 5.42 0.70
N ILE A 174 -11.41 4.88 -0.48
CA ILE A 174 -11.38 5.62 -1.75
C ILE A 174 -12.81 6.01 -2.14
N PRO A 175 -13.18 7.31 -2.11
CA PRO A 175 -14.52 7.73 -2.46
C PRO A 175 -14.75 7.53 -3.97
N LYS A 176 -15.79 6.76 -4.32
CA LYS A 176 -16.17 6.50 -5.72
C LYS A 176 -17.03 7.59 -6.36
N LYS A 177 -17.63 8.47 -5.56
CA LYS A 177 -18.44 9.61 -6.02
C LYS A 177 -17.82 10.92 -5.54
N LEU A 178 -18.02 11.98 -6.33
CA LEU A 178 -17.50 13.33 -6.07
C LEU A 178 -17.92 13.90 -4.71
N VAL A 179 -19.04 13.42 -4.18
CA VAL A 179 -19.46 13.64 -2.80
C VAL A 179 -19.78 12.28 -2.18
N PRO A 180 -18.95 11.79 -1.23
CA PRO A 180 -19.13 10.47 -0.65
C PRO A 180 -20.24 10.50 0.40
N TYR A 181 -21.49 10.40 -0.06
CA TYR A 181 -22.61 10.00 0.80
C TYR A 181 -22.77 8.47 0.83
N PHE A 182 -22.15 7.78 -0.14
CA PHE A 182 -22.23 6.33 -0.34
C PHE A 182 -20.85 5.79 -0.71
N LEU A 183 -20.31 4.90 0.12
CA LEU A 183 -19.13 4.11 -0.20
C LEU A 183 -19.60 2.74 -0.69
N LEU A 184 -19.57 2.53 -2.00
CA LEU A 184 -19.46 1.17 -2.55
C LEU A 184 -18.02 0.73 -2.28
N ILE A 185 -17.82 -0.31 -1.49
CA ILE A 185 -16.50 -0.91 -1.24
C ILE A 185 -16.25 -1.92 -2.37
N ILE A 186 -15.16 -1.78 -3.11
CA ILE A 186 -14.64 -2.83 -4.01
C ILE A 186 -13.31 -3.25 -3.38
N GLY A 187 -13.14 -4.56 -3.21
CA GLY A 187 -11.92 -5.19 -2.72
C GLY A 187 -10.76 -5.08 -3.70
#